data_AF-A0A850AYK0-F1
#
_entry.id   AF-A0A850AYK0-F1
#
_cell.length_a   1.000
_cell.length_b   1.000
_cell.length_c   1.000
_cell.angle_alpha   90.00
_cell.angle_beta   90.00
_cell.angle_gamma   90.00
#
_symmetry.space_group_name_H-M   'P 1'
#
loop_
_entity.id
_entity.type
_entity.pdbx_description
1 polymer ?
#
loop_
_entity_poly.entity_id
_entity_poly.type
_entity_poly.pdbx_seq_one_letter_code
_entity_poly.pdbx_strand_id
1 'polypeptide(L)'
;LAAVQLAQGRAREALGTVEATMGFYESLRAFGFKGGFARLVYAEALLATGEVEAASAMLSAGRERLLAEAARVTDPKMRRSFLRSVPEHARTLELLSEWPESELVMAE
;
A
#
# COMPACT_ATOMS: atom_id res chain seq x y z
N LEU A 1 -9.33 11.79 5.56
CA LEU A 1 -9.20 13.03 4.78
C LEU A 1 -8.49 12.77 3.46
N ALA A 2 -7.28 12.19 3.46
CA ALA A 2 -6.53 11.86 2.24
C ALA A 2 -7.32 11.10 1.15
N ALA A 3 -8.02 10.02 1.50
CA ALA A 3 -8.85 9.28 0.54
C ALA A 3 -9.94 10.15 -0.11
N VAL A 4 -10.53 11.09 0.64
CA VAL A 4 -11.53 12.04 0.12
C VAL A 4 -10.87 13.08 -0.78
N GLN A 5 -9.67 13.56 -0.43
CA GLN A 5 -8.90 14.48 -1.28
C GLN A 5 -8.51 13.82 -2.61
N LEU A 6 -8.11 12.54 -2.60
CA LEU A 6 -7.85 11.77 -3.83
C LEU A 6 -9.10 11.62 -4.68
N ALA A 7 -10.22 11.23 -4.08
CA ALA A 7 -11.49 11.10 -4.80
C ALA A 7 -11.95 12.43 -5.43
N GLN A 8 -11.47 13.57 -4.92
CA GLN A 8 -11.75 14.91 -5.44
C GLN A 8 -10.65 15.43 -6.40
N GLY A 9 -9.69 14.59 -6.80
CA GLY A 9 -8.59 14.96 -7.71
C GLY A 9 -7.50 15.83 -7.08
N ARG A 10 -7.53 16.04 -5.76
CA ARG A 10 -6.56 16.88 -5.03
C ARG A 10 -5.38 16.04 -4.53
N ALA A 11 -4.67 15.43 -5.48
CA ALA A 11 -3.60 14.47 -5.20
C ALA A 11 -2.48 15.02 -4.31
N ARG A 12 -2.03 16.26 -4.56
CA ARG A 12 -0.96 16.89 -3.76
C ARG A 12 -1.37 17.19 -2.31
N GLU A 13 -2.63 17.57 -2.07
CA GLU A 13 -3.15 17.73 -0.71
C GLU A 13 -3.31 16.40 0.02
N ALA A 14 -3.75 15.37 -0.73
CA ALA A 14 -3.83 14.02 -0.21
C ALA A 14 -2.44 13.53 0.22
N LEU A 15 -1.41 13.76 -0.61
CA LEU A 15 -0.02 13.41 -0.35
C LEU A 15 0.49 14.02 0.97
N GLY A 16 0.34 15.33 1.16
CA GLY A 16 0.75 15.96 2.43
C GLY A 16 -0.02 15.43 3.65
N THR A 17 -1.29 15.06 3.47
CA THR A 17 -2.11 14.49 4.55
C THR A 17 -1.67 13.07 4.94
N VAL A 18 -1.30 12.24 3.97
CA VAL A 18 -0.80 10.88 4.24
C VAL A 18 0.62 10.89 4.78
N GLU A 19 1.51 11.77 4.30
CA GLU A 19 2.88 11.89 4.82
C GLU A 19 2.87 12.20 6.32
N ALA A 20 2.06 13.18 6.74
CA ALA A 20 1.86 13.51 8.15
C ALA A 20 1.31 12.32 8.96
N THR A 21 0.41 11.54 8.35
CA THR A 21 -0.20 10.35 8.97
C THR A 21 0.82 9.20 9.09
N MET A 22 1.68 9.01 8.10
CA MET A 22 2.69 7.96 8.07
C MET A 22 3.80 8.23 9.09
N GLY A 23 4.26 9.48 9.23
CA GLY A 23 5.20 9.86 10.28
C GLY A 23 4.66 9.55 11.69
N PHE A 24 3.35 9.72 11.90
CA PHE A 24 2.70 9.35 13.17
C PHE A 24 2.66 7.82 13.37
N TYR A 25 2.36 7.04 12.33
CA TYR A 25 2.33 5.57 12.42
C TYR A 25 3.71 4.94 12.63
N GLU A 26 4.75 5.47 12.00
CA GLU A 26 6.14 5.06 12.25
C GLU A 26 6.53 5.27 13.71
N SER A 27 6.17 6.42 14.28
CA SER A 27 6.48 6.75 15.68
C SER A 27 5.83 5.78 16.69
N LEU A 28 4.66 5.24 16.35
CA LEU A 28 3.89 4.33 17.21
C LEU A 28 4.14 2.84 16.92
N ARG A 29 4.93 2.52 15.88
CA ARG A 29 5.03 1.16 15.28
C ARG A 29 3.66 0.50 15.03
N ALA A 30 2.61 1.30 14.83
CA ALA A 30 1.22 0.86 14.81
C ALA A 30 0.75 0.55 13.38
N PHE A 31 1.40 -0.43 12.74
CA PHE A 31 1.10 -0.83 11.35
C PHE A 31 -0.02 -1.88 11.21
N GLY A 32 -0.96 -1.92 12.15
CA GLY A 32 -2.11 -2.86 12.15
C GLY A 32 -3.12 -2.58 11.02
N PHE A 33 -4.37 -3.03 11.19
CA PHE A 33 -5.43 -2.94 10.15
C PHE A 33 -5.59 -1.54 9.52
N LYS A 34 -5.50 -0.46 10.32
CA LYS A 34 -5.58 0.92 9.81
C LYS A 34 -4.32 1.37 9.03
N GLY A 35 -3.17 0.78 9.30
CA GLY A 35 -1.93 1.03 8.58
C GLY A 35 -1.92 0.43 7.16
N GLY A 36 -2.75 -0.58 6.89
CA GLY A 36 -2.96 -1.11 5.54
C GLY A 36 -3.65 -0.09 4.63
N PHE A 37 -4.79 0.44 5.07
CA PHE A 37 -5.53 1.47 4.33
C PHE A 37 -4.71 2.76 4.15
N ALA A 38 -4.02 3.24 5.19
CA ALA A 38 -3.20 4.45 5.07
C ALA A 38 -2.06 4.31 4.05
N ARG A 39 -1.39 3.15 4.00
CA ARG A 39 -0.35 2.86 2.99
C ARG A 39 -0.90 2.79 1.58
N LEU A 40 -2.07 2.19 1.39
CA LEU A 40 -2.71 2.16 0.08
C LEU A 40 -3.02 3.58 -0.42
N VAL A 41 -3.66 4.41 0.41
CA VAL A 41 -3.97 5.80 0.06
C VAL A 41 -2.69 6.59 -0.23
N TYR A 42 -1.59 6.31 0.48
CA TYR A 42 -0.32 6.96 0.20
C TYR A 42 0.26 6.54 -1.17
N ALA A 43 0.19 5.25 -1.52
CA ALA A 43 0.66 4.78 -2.81
C ALA A 43 -0.16 5.38 -3.96
N GLU A 44 -1.49 5.44 -3.80
CA GLU A 44 -2.37 6.06 -4.79
C GLU A 44 -2.12 7.57 -4.93
N ALA A 45 -1.78 8.26 -3.83
CA ALA A 45 -1.39 9.67 -3.89
C ALA A 45 -0.07 9.88 -4.64
N LEU A 46 0.95 9.04 -4.36
CA LEU A 46 2.23 9.08 -5.06
C LEU A 46 2.05 8.83 -6.56
N LEU A 47 1.28 7.81 -6.95
CA LEU A 47 0.96 7.54 -8.36
C LEU A 47 0.25 8.73 -9.02
N ALA A 48 -0.73 9.33 -8.33
CA ALA A 48 -1.46 10.48 -8.85
C ALA A 48 -0.61 11.77 -8.94
N THR A 49 0.49 11.86 -8.19
CA THR A 49 1.46 12.96 -8.29
C THR A 49 2.64 12.65 -9.22
N GLY A 50 2.73 11.43 -9.76
CA GLY A 50 3.81 11.00 -10.67
C GLY A 50 5.05 10.43 -9.98
N GLU A 51 5.00 10.20 -8.66
CA GLU A 51 6.09 9.62 -7.84
C GLU A 51 6.04 8.09 -7.91
N VAL A 52 6.18 7.54 -9.12
CA VAL A 52 5.91 6.13 -9.42
C VAL A 52 6.85 5.18 -8.69
N GLU A 53 8.15 5.47 -8.65
CA GLU A 53 9.15 4.63 -8.00
C GLU A 53 8.89 4.49 -6.50
N ALA A 54 8.54 5.62 -5.85
CA ALA A 54 8.19 5.63 -4.43
C ALA A 54 6.89 4.84 -4.16
N ALA A 55 5.91 4.95 -5.06
CA ALA A 55 4.68 4.17 -4.97
C ALA A 55 4.94 2.66 -5.10
N SER A 56 5.72 2.24 -6.10
CA SER A 56 6.06 0.83 -6.33
C SER A 56 6.79 0.23 -5.14
N ALA A 57 7.82 0.89 -4.61
CA ALA A 57 8.57 0.41 -3.43
C ALA A 57 7.65 0.24 -2.21
N MET A 58 6.75 1.18 -1.97
CA MET A 58 5.82 1.10 -0.86
C MET A 58 4.77 -0.01 -1.03
N LEU A 59 4.26 -0.20 -2.25
CA LEU A 59 3.35 -1.30 -2.54
C LEU A 59 4.05 -2.65 -2.40
N SER A 60 5.31 -2.79 -2.84
CA SER A 60 6.14 -3.99 -2.68
C SER A 60 6.28 -4.37 -1.20
N ALA A 61 6.70 -3.41 -0.35
CA ALA A 61 6.79 -3.61 1.09
C ALA A 61 5.44 -4.00 1.71
N GLY A 62 4.34 -3.41 1.22
CA GLY A 62 2.98 -3.78 1.57
C GLY A 62 2.66 -5.24 1.23
N ARG A 63 2.96 -5.67 0.00
CA ARG A 63 2.76 -7.04 -0.47
C ARG A 63 3.54 -8.05 0.35
N GLU A 64 4.82 -7.81 0.62
CA GLU A 64 5.65 -8.72 1.43
C GLU A 64 5.02 -8.97 2.80
N ARG A 65 4.56 -7.89 3.44
CA ARG A 65 3.87 -7.98 4.73
C ARG A 65 2.56 -8.77 4.62
N LEU A 66 1.74 -8.51 3.60
CA LEU A 66 0.50 -9.25 3.37
C LEU A 66 0.77 -10.74 3.17
N LEU A 67 1.81 -11.10 2.42
CA LEU A 67 2.19 -12.49 2.20
C LEU A 67 2.70 -13.15 3.49
N ALA A 68 3.48 -12.44 4.30
CA ALA A 68 3.95 -12.93 5.59
C ALA A 68 2.79 -13.15 6.58
N GLU A 69 1.80 -12.25 6.60
CA GLU A 69 0.58 -12.42 7.41
C GLU A 69 -0.30 -13.56 6.89
N ALA A 70 -0.47 -13.65 5.56
CA ALA A 70 -1.22 -14.72 4.90
C ALA A 70 -0.59 -16.10 5.14
N ALA A 71 0.74 -16.21 5.23
CA ALA A 71 1.44 -17.45 5.53
C ALA A 71 1.10 -18.01 6.93
N ARG A 72 0.63 -17.17 7.85
CA ARG A 72 0.17 -17.60 9.19
C ARG A 72 -1.23 -18.21 9.17
N VAL A 73 -1.96 -18.08 8.06
CA VAL A 73 -3.32 -18.62 7.89
C VAL A 73 -3.24 -20.04 7.32
N THR A 74 -3.55 -21.02 8.15
CA THR A 74 -3.42 -22.46 7.80
C THR A 74 -4.43 -22.90 6.75
N ASP A 75 -5.67 -22.41 6.79
CA ASP A 75 -6.70 -22.74 5.80
C ASP A 75 -6.43 -22.02 4.45
N PRO A 76 -6.18 -22.74 3.34
CA PRO A 76 -5.94 -22.14 2.03
C PRO A 76 -7.08 -21.25 1.53
N LYS A 77 -8.34 -21.54 1.86
CA LYS A 77 -9.50 -20.71 1.48
C LYS A 77 -9.49 -19.39 2.24
N MET A 78 -9.25 -19.43 3.55
CA MET A 78 -9.14 -18.22 4.37
C MET A 78 -7.93 -17.38 3.94
N ARG A 79 -6.79 -18.01 3.63
CA ARG A 79 -5.60 -17.33 3.13
C ARG A 79 -5.89 -16.60 1.81
N ARG A 80 -6.59 -17.24 0.89
CA ARG A 80 -7.02 -16.59 -0.37
C ARG A 80 -7.99 -15.44 -0.11
N SER A 81 -8.94 -15.61 0.81
CA SER A 81 -9.90 -14.56 1.17
C SER A 81 -9.20 -13.37 1.83
N PHE A 82 -8.22 -13.59 2.71
CA PHE A 82 -7.42 -12.53 3.29
C PHE A 82 -6.75 -11.66 2.22
N LEU A 83 -6.19 -12.26 1.17
CA LEU A 83 -5.50 -11.53 0.10
C LEU A 83 -6.43 -10.88 -0.93
N ARG A 84 -7.64 -11.42 -1.15
CA ARG A 84 -8.50 -11.03 -2.28
C ARG A 84 -9.85 -10.44 -1.88
N SER A 85 -10.35 -10.74 -0.69
CA SER A 85 -11.66 -10.28 -0.20
C SER A 85 -11.56 -9.01 0.63
N VAL A 86 -10.37 -8.65 1.12
CA VAL A 86 -10.11 -7.33 1.73
C VAL A 86 -9.79 -6.35 0.60
N PRO A 87 -10.63 -5.31 0.36
CA PRO A 87 -10.46 -4.39 -0.76
C PRO A 87 -9.07 -3.76 -0.82
N GLU A 88 -8.51 -3.39 0.33
CA GLU A 88 -7.18 -2.78 0.41
C GLU A 88 -6.08 -3.73 -0.05
N HIS A 89 -6.16 -4.99 0.36
CA HIS A 89 -5.17 -6.00 -0.05
C HIS A 89 -5.27 -6.31 -1.53
N ALA A 90 -6.51 -6.43 -2.04
CA ALA A 90 -6.76 -6.64 -3.45
C ALA A 90 -6.21 -5.48 -4.30
N ARG A 91 -6.48 -4.24 -3.87
CA ARG A 91 -6.02 -3.03 -4.56
C ARG A 91 -4.50 -2.88 -4.53
N THR A 92 -3.84 -3.17 -3.40
CA THR A 92 -2.36 -3.18 -3.34
C THR A 92 -1.76 -4.17 -4.34
N LEU A 93 -2.33 -5.37 -4.45
CA LEU A 93 -1.84 -6.39 -5.39
C LEU A 93 -2.15 -6.05 -6.85
N GLU A 94 -3.28 -5.39 -7.12
CA GLU A 94 -3.65 -4.88 -8.45
C GLU A 94 -2.68 -3.77 -8.89
N LEU A 95 -2.45 -2.77 -8.04
CA LEU A 95 -1.53 -1.66 -8.36
C LEU A 95 -0.11 -2.14 -8.63
N LEU A 96 0.39 -3.18 -7.94
CA LEU A 96 1.69 -3.77 -8.24
C LEU A 96 1.77 -4.49 -9.58
N SER A 97 0.63 -4.97 -10.10
CA SER A 97 0.60 -5.57 -11.44
C SER A 97 0.67 -4.52 -12.55
N GLU A 98 0.19 -3.31 -12.27
CA GLU A 98 0.26 -2.16 -13.17
C GLU A 98 1.59 -1.41 -13.05
N TRP A 99 2.15 -1.33 -11.83
CA TRP A 99 3.33 -0.55 -11.47
C TRP A 99 4.34 -1.42 -10.70
N PRO A 100 4.92 -2.45 -11.35
CA PRO A 100 5.90 -3.31 -10.70
C PRO A 100 7.09 -2.48 -10.24
N GLU A 101 7.67 -2.84 -9.10
CA GLU A 101 9.01 -2.36 -8.74
C GLU A 101 9.96 -2.87 -9.81
N SER A 102 10.52 -1.94 -10.60
CA SER A 102 11.43 -2.26 -11.71
C SER A 102 12.48 -3.28 -11.27
N GLU A 103 12.68 -4.35 -12.06
CA GLU A 103 13.68 -5.42 -11.88
C GLU A 103 15.13 -4.87 -11.88
N LEU A 104 15.50 -4.07 -10.88
CA LEU A 104 16.83 -3.45 -10.76
C LEU A 104 17.47 -3.72 -9.40
N VAL A 105 17.33 -4.96 -8.91
CA VAL A 105 18.27 -5.54 -7.94
C VAL A 105 18.46 -7.04 -8.23
N MET A 106 18.89 -7.40 -9.45
CA MET A 106 19.53 -8.70 -9.74
C MET A 106 20.46 -8.55 -10.97
N ALA A 107 21.45 -7.67 -10.88
CA ALA A 107 22.59 -7.65 -11.80
C ALA A 107 23.83 -7.04 -11.12
N GLU A 108 24.34 -7.72 -10.09
CA GLU A 108 25.77 -7.74 -9.74
C GLU A 108 26.19 -9.16 -9.39
#